data_AF-A0A437QWI9-F1
#
_entry.id   AF-A0A437QWI9-F1
#
_cell.length_a   1.000
_cell.length_b   1.000
_cell.length_c   1.000
_cell.angle_alpha   90.00
_cell.angle_beta   90.00
_cell.angle_gamma   90.00
#
_symmetry.space_group_name_H-M   'P 1'
#
loop_
_entity.id
_entity.type
_entity.pdbx_description
1 polymer ?
#
loop_
_entity_poly.entity_id
_entity_poly.type
_entity_poly.pdbx_seq_one_letter_code
_entity_poly.pdbx_strand_id
1 'polypeptide(L)'
;MEFIDLDAMTSAEIVKSLFGGDLDRVSQHKVHVRGCRFGDFLVELDLQLLHEGDPTNPLRQLAGELGAALIPMEITCPPIRFDEAHVIDALREELRQAGAQGTLTSPFYALGAQLNPELPSHESAYLLSVLRSFVLLRDWLRDEIQVDTSRRLSFFASAFPGDWCDMILDPRYAPDMAGLTRGYLDHNPTRNRELDMLPFLAFLDEKRIRSAVAGQKVHKRPTYHYRLPNALIDSPDWSLALEWERWLAVEQLAERPELIEKYAALWRENHARLIPHDWTPTSRELRGQL
;
A
#
# COMPACT_ATOMS: atom_id res chain seq x y z
N MET A 1 -8.32 -5.00 -0.87
CA MET A 1 -7.62 -6.19 -0.33
C MET A 1 -7.78 -7.32 -1.33
N GLU A 2 -6.71 -8.04 -1.56
CA GLU A 2 -6.62 -9.12 -2.55
C GLU A 2 -6.74 -10.51 -1.90
N PHE A 3 -7.34 -11.48 -2.59
CA PHE A 3 -7.50 -12.87 -2.17
C PHE A 3 -7.71 -13.79 -3.40
N ILE A 4 -7.65 -15.11 -3.20
CA ILE A 4 -7.95 -16.12 -4.23
C ILE A 4 -9.05 -17.09 -3.75
N ASP A 5 -9.41 -18.07 -4.58
CA ASP A 5 -10.38 -19.14 -4.31
C ASP A 5 -11.85 -18.72 -4.10
N LEU A 6 -12.18 -17.45 -4.37
CA LEU A 6 -13.53 -16.95 -4.46
C LEU A 6 -13.75 -16.15 -5.74
N ASP A 7 -14.93 -16.31 -6.35
CA ASP A 7 -15.33 -15.53 -7.52
C ASP A 7 -15.93 -14.16 -7.15
N ALA A 8 -16.12 -13.30 -8.15
CA ALA A 8 -16.60 -11.94 -7.96
C ALA A 8 -18.05 -11.86 -7.46
N MET A 9 -18.92 -12.79 -7.87
CA MET A 9 -20.33 -12.81 -7.45
C MET A 9 -20.46 -13.26 -6.00
N THR A 10 -19.83 -14.37 -5.63
CA THR A 10 -19.82 -14.88 -4.25
C THR A 10 -19.27 -13.83 -3.29
N SER A 11 -18.16 -13.20 -3.66
CA SER A 11 -17.55 -12.12 -2.88
C SER A 11 -18.47 -10.90 -2.74
N ALA A 12 -19.15 -10.51 -3.81
CA ALA A 12 -20.09 -9.37 -3.79
C ALA A 12 -21.36 -9.67 -2.97
N GLU A 13 -21.83 -10.93 -2.95
CA GLU A 13 -22.93 -11.37 -2.09
C GLU A 13 -22.58 -11.25 -0.60
N ILE A 14 -21.33 -11.56 -0.23
CA ILE A 14 -20.82 -11.36 1.13
C ILE A 14 -20.79 -9.86 1.49
N VAL A 15 -20.30 -9.00 0.60
CA VAL A 15 -20.36 -7.54 0.81
C VAL A 15 -21.80 -7.07 1.02
N LYS A 16 -22.73 -7.56 0.18
CA LYS A 16 -24.16 -7.22 0.28
C LYS A 16 -24.80 -7.72 1.58
N SER A 17 -24.45 -8.91 2.05
CA SER A 17 -25.02 -9.46 3.29
C SER A 17 -24.63 -8.62 4.51
N LEU A 18 -23.39 -8.11 4.54
CA LEU A 18 -22.87 -7.28 5.62
C LEU A 18 -23.33 -5.82 5.56
N PHE A 19 -23.36 -5.23 4.36
CA PHE A 19 -23.50 -3.78 4.20
C PHE A 19 -24.75 -3.33 3.41
N GLY A 20 -25.56 -4.27 2.95
CA GLY A 20 -26.74 -4.01 2.13
C GLY A 20 -26.39 -3.64 0.68
N GLY A 21 -27.29 -2.92 0.02
CA GLY A 21 -27.13 -2.48 -1.37
C GLY A 21 -27.55 -3.51 -2.41
N ASP A 22 -27.29 -3.18 -3.68
CA ASP A 22 -27.68 -3.94 -4.85
C ASP A 22 -26.48 -4.37 -5.69
N LEU A 23 -26.54 -5.59 -6.23
CA LEU A 23 -25.50 -6.16 -7.07
C LEU A 23 -25.68 -5.66 -8.51
N ASP A 24 -24.71 -4.89 -8.97
CA ASP A 24 -24.57 -4.40 -10.34
C ASP A 24 -23.43 -5.16 -11.03
N ARG A 25 -23.78 -6.28 -11.68
CA ARG A 25 -22.82 -7.16 -12.35
C ARG A 25 -22.43 -6.56 -13.71
N VAL A 26 -21.19 -6.08 -13.80
CA VAL A 26 -20.62 -5.55 -15.05
C VAL A 26 -20.06 -6.67 -15.93
N SER A 27 -19.44 -7.70 -15.33
CA SER A 27 -18.93 -8.88 -16.04
C SER A 27 -18.87 -10.11 -15.14
N GLN A 28 -18.28 -11.21 -15.61
CA GLN A 28 -17.97 -12.38 -14.76
C GLN A 28 -16.92 -12.07 -13.69
N HIS A 29 -16.08 -11.07 -13.92
CA HIS A 29 -14.91 -10.76 -13.10
C HIS A 29 -15.02 -9.38 -12.45
N LYS A 30 -16.18 -8.74 -12.51
CA LYS A 30 -16.39 -7.39 -12.00
C LYS A 30 -17.83 -7.16 -11.57
N VAL A 31 -18.01 -6.84 -10.30
CA VAL A 31 -19.32 -6.56 -9.69
C VAL A 31 -19.20 -5.30 -8.83
N HIS A 32 -20.11 -4.36 -9.03
CA HIS A 32 -20.30 -3.26 -8.10
C HIS A 32 -21.40 -3.64 -7.09
N VAL A 33 -21.18 -3.34 -5.81
CA VAL A 33 -22.25 -3.38 -4.81
C VAL A 33 -22.62 -1.94 -4.52
N ARG A 34 -23.75 -1.51 -5.09
CA ARG A 34 -24.20 -0.11 -5.12
C ARG A 34 -25.11 0.19 -3.93
N GLY A 35 -24.97 1.39 -3.35
CA GLY A 35 -25.87 1.85 -2.31
C GLY A 35 -25.76 1.08 -0.99
N CYS A 36 -24.59 0.51 -0.67
CA CYS A 36 -24.32 -0.04 0.65
C CYS A 36 -24.30 1.08 1.71
N ARG A 37 -24.42 0.71 2.99
CA ARG A 37 -24.35 1.64 4.13
C ARG A 37 -23.18 2.63 4.06
N PHE A 38 -22.01 2.19 3.60
CA PHE A 38 -20.78 2.99 3.55
C PHE A 38 -20.48 3.61 2.18
N GLY A 39 -21.35 3.40 1.19
CA GLY A 39 -21.11 3.74 -0.22
C GLY A 39 -20.82 2.51 -1.08
N ASP A 40 -20.38 2.75 -2.31
CA ASP A 40 -20.24 1.68 -3.30
C ASP A 40 -18.96 0.87 -3.12
N PHE A 41 -19.09 -0.45 -3.09
CA PHE A 41 -17.97 -1.38 -3.14
C PHE A 41 -17.73 -1.85 -4.58
N LEU A 42 -16.49 -2.21 -4.87
CA LEU A 42 -16.09 -2.84 -6.12
C LEU A 42 -15.39 -4.15 -5.82
N VAL A 43 -15.87 -5.21 -6.44
CA VAL A 43 -15.24 -6.52 -6.46
C VAL A 43 -14.76 -6.78 -7.88
N GLU A 44 -13.46 -6.93 -8.10
CA GLU A 44 -12.91 -7.20 -9.42
C GLU A 44 -11.71 -8.13 -9.41
N LEU A 45 -11.57 -8.93 -10.45
CA LEU A 45 -10.34 -9.70 -10.69
C LEU A 45 -9.23 -8.70 -11.04
N ASP A 46 -8.15 -8.66 -10.25
CA ASP A 46 -7.10 -7.67 -10.44
C ASP A 46 -6.18 -8.04 -11.61
N LEU A 47 -6.61 -7.66 -12.80
CA LEU A 47 -5.88 -7.84 -14.04
C LEU A 47 -4.58 -6.99 -14.11
N GLN A 48 -4.27 -6.15 -13.11
CA GLN A 48 -3.05 -5.33 -13.13
C GLN A 48 -1.78 -6.18 -13.06
N LEU A 49 -1.82 -7.33 -12.37
CA LEU A 49 -0.74 -8.33 -12.38
C LEU A 49 -0.40 -8.86 -13.78
N LEU A 50 -1.35 -8.84 -14.73
CA LEU A 50 -1.11 -9.22 -16.13
C LEU A 50 -0.48 -8.11 -16.99
N HIS A 51 -0.59 -6.84 -16.55
CA HIS A 51 -0.31 -5.67 -17.40
C HIS A 51 0.90 -4.83 -16.95
N GLU A 52 1.27 -4.85 -15.67
CA GLU A 52 2.33 -3.98 -15.13
C GLU A 52 3.74 -4.61 -15.12
N GLY A 53 3.92 -5.80 -15.70
CA GLY A 53 5.23 -6.49 -15.79
C GLY A 53 6.01 -6.18 -17.07
N ASP A 54 7.32 -5.98 -16.93
CA ASP A 54 8.33 -6.12 -18.00
C ASP A 54 7.96 -7.30 -18.92
N PRO A 55 8.03 -7.19 -20.26
CA PRO A 55 7.80 -8.33 -21.16
C PRO A 55 8.67 -9.57 -20.87
N THR A 56 9.73 -9.43 -20.07
CA THR A 56 10.56 -10.54 -19.56
C THR A 56 10.10 -11.12 -18.22
N ASN A 57 9.02 -10.61 -17.63
CA ASN A 57 8.52 -11.05 -16.32
C ASN A 57 8.06 -12.53 -16.39
N PRO A 58 8.70 -13.44 -15.62
CA PRO A 58 8.34 -14.85 -15.58
C PRO A 58 6.87 -15.08 -15.20
N LEU A 59 6.28 -14.22 -14.37
CA LEU A 59 4.86 -14.29 -13.98
C LEU A 59 3.92 -14.02 -15.15
N ARG A 60 4.35 -13.26 -16.17
CA ARG A 60 3.54 -13.00 -17.37
C ARG A 60 3.56 -14.17 -18.33
N GLN A 61 4.72 -14.82 -18.46
CA GLN A 61 4.85 -16.10 -19.19
C GLN A 61 4.03 -17.19 -18.49
N LEU A 62 4.13 -17.26 -17.16
CA LEU A 62 3.41 -18.21 -16.34
C LEU A 62 1.89 -17.93 -16.28
N ALA A 63 1.45 -16.67 -16.25
CA ALA A 63 0.04 -16.30 -16.32
C ALA A 63 -0.58 -16.57 -17.71
N GLY A 64 0.24 -16.47 -18.77
CA GLY A 64 -0.12 -16.93 -20.11
C GLY A 64 -0.26 -18.45 -20.22
N GLU A 65 0.47 -19.21 -19.41
CA GLU A 65 0.50 -20.68 -19.42
C GLU A 65 -0.45 -21.33 -18.40
N LEU A 66 -0.79 -20.66 -17.28
CA LEU A 66 -1.57 -21.23 -16.16
C LEU A 66 -3.03 -20.75 -16.06
N GLY A 67 -3.46 -19.79 -16.89
CA GLY A 67 -4.86 -19.36 -16.99
C GLY A 67 -5.35 -18.42 -15.88
N ALA A 68 -6.56 -17.88 -16.04
CA ALA A 68 -7.17 -16.86 -15.16
C ALA A 68 -7.38 -17.29 -13.69
N ALA A 69 -7.13 -18.57 -13.36
CA ALA A 69 -7.30 -19.13 -12.02
C ALA A 69 -6.26 -18.63 -11.00
N LEU A 70 -5.18 -17.99 -11.44
CA LEU A 70 -4.11 -17.45 -10.56
C LEU A 70 -4.16 -15.92 -10.41
N ILE A 71 -5.20 -15.26 -10.93
CA ILE A 71 -5.34 -13.80 -10.80
C ILE A 71 -6.17 -13.54 -9.53
N PRO A 72 -5.71 -12.69 -8.61
CA PRO A 72 -6.45 -12.46 -7.38
C PRO A 72 -7.73 -11.67 -7.63
N MET A 73 -8.72 -11.95 -6.79
CA MET A 73 -9.86 -11.10 -6.60
C MET A 73 -9.48 -9.95 -5.67
N GLU A 74 -9.87 -8.73 -6.01
CA GLU A 74 -9.71 -7.54 -5.18
C GLU A 74 -11.08 -7.00 -4.77
N ILE A 75 -11.23 -6.68 -3.48
CA ILE A 75 -12.31 -5.83 -2.99
C ILE A 75 -11.76 -4.45 -2.64
N THR A 76 -12.33 -3.43 -3.28
CA THR A 76 -12.16 -2.01 -2.93
C THR A 76 -13.39 -1.52 -2.19
N CYS A 77 -13.19 -0.97 -0.99
CA CYS A 77 -14.23 -0.33 -0.21
C CYS A 77 -14.29 1.19 -0.47
N PRO A 78 -15.44 1.82 -0.25
CA PRO A 78 -15.53 3.28 -0.17
C PRO A 78 -14.77 3.79 1.08
N PRO A 79 -14.50 5.11 1.19
CA PRO A 79 -13.97 5.68 2.42
C PRO A 79 -14.89 5.38 3.61
N ILE A 80 -14.33 4.81 4.67
CA ILE A 80 -15.03 4.49 5.92
C ILE A 80 -14.40 5.31 7.03
N ARG A 81 -15.25 5.88 7.89
CA ARG A 81 -14.80 6.63 9.05
C ARG A 81 -14.03 5.73 10.01
N PHE A 82 -12.99 6.26 10.64
CA PHE A 82 -12.14 5.50 11.53
C PHE A 82 -12.89 4.79 12.68
N ASP A 83 -13.90 5.46 13.26
CA ASP A 83 -14.75 4.90 14.33
C ASP A 83 -15.60 3.71 13.88
N GLU A 84 -15.79 3.54 12.57
CA GLU A 84 -16.54 2.44 11.96
C GLU A 84 -15.64 1.45 11.20
N ALA A 85 -14.33 1.70 11.08
CA ALA A 85 -13.42 0.91 10.23
C ALA A 85 -13.31 -0.57 10.63
N HIS A 86 -13.61 -0.91 11.89
CA HIS A 86 -13.64 -2.28 12.40
C HIS A 86 -14.57 -3.22 11.61
N VAL A 87 -15.57 -2.67 10.90
CA VAL A 87 -16.47 -3.47 10.06
C VAL A 87 -15.77 -4.16 8.89
N ILE A 88 -14.60 -3.68 8.46
CA ILE A 88 -13.86 -4.32 7.37
C ILE A 88 -13.21 -5.63 7.83
N ASP A 89 -12.87 -5.77 9.12
CA ASP A 89 -12.41 -7.06 9.66
C ASP A 89 -13.56 -8.10 9.72
N ALA A 90 -14.82 -7.66 9.86
CA ALA A 90 -15.97 -8.55 9.69
C ALA A 90 -16.09 -9.05 8.25
N LEU A 91 -15.89 -8.17 7.25
CA LEU A 91 -15.84 -8.57 5.85
C LEU A 91 -14.72 -9.59 5.58
N ARG A 92 -13.52 -9.34 6.10
CA ARG A 92 -12.39 -10.29 6.02
C ARG A 92 -12.78 -11.65 6.57
N GLU A 93 -13.42 -11.69 7.73
CA GLU A 93 -13.80 -12.94 8.39
C GLU A 93 -14.85 -13.73 7.61
N GLU A 94 -15.87 -13.07 7.06
CA GLU A 94 -16.87 -13.75 6.21
C GLU A 94 -16.24 -14.31 4.91
N LEU A 95 -15.31 -13.56 4.29
CA LEU A 95 -14.55 -14.06 3.13
C LEU A 95 -13.70 -15.28 3.50
N ARG A 96 -13.05 -15.26 4.65
CA ARG A 96 -12.28 -16.40 5.17
C ARG A 96 -13.17 -17.62 5.38
N GLN A 97 -14.34 -17.45 5.99
CA GLN A 97 -15.30 -18.54 6.21
C GLN A 97 -15.87 -19.10 4.91
N ALA A 98 -15.99 -18.26 3.88
CA ALA A 98 -16.37 -18.68 2.53
C ALA A 98 -15.25 -19.41 1.77
N GLY A 99 -14.01 -19.42 2.29
CA GLY A 99 -12.88 -20.15 1.72
C GLY A 99 -11.85 -19.27 0.99
N ALA A 100 -11.89 -17.95 1.15
CA ALA A 100 -10.86 -17.07 0.60
C ALA A 100 -9.48 -17.42 1.16
N GLN A 101 -8.47 -17.42 0.30
CA GLN A 101 -7.08 -17.70 0.66
C GLN A 101 -6.17 -16.48 0.44
N GLY A 102 -5.12 -16.39 1.28
CA GLY A 102 -4.18 -15.28 1.32
C GLY A 102 -2.86 -15.60 0.62
N THR A 103 -1.87 -14.70 0.80
CA THR A 103 -0.60 -14.77 0.07
C THR A 103 0.26 -16.00 0.39
N LEU A 104 0.12 -16.59 1.58
CA LEU A 104 0.99 -17.70 2.03
C LEU A 104 0.59 -19.06 1.44
N THR A 105 -0.56 -19.16 0.78
CA THR A 105 -1.08 -20.43 0.27
C THR A 105 -0.32 -20.90 -0.99
N SER A 106 0.41 -20.00 -1.66
CA SER A 106 1.39 -20.42 -2.68
C SER A 106 2.50 -19.37 -2.85
N PRO A 107 3.75 -19.81 -3.06
CA PRO A 107 4.90 -18.91 -3.27
C PRO A 107 4.80 -18.10 -4.56
N PHE A 108 3.81 -18.37 -5.41
CA PHE A 108 3.53 -17.63 -6.64
C PHE A 108 2.60 -16.44 -6.42
N TYR A 109 1.98 -16.30 -5.25
CA TYR A 109 1.03 -15.23 -4.97
C TYR A 109 1.66 -14.12 -4.12
N ALA A 110 1.54 -12.89 -4.62
CA ALA A 110 1.97 -11.68 -3.94
C ALA A 110 0.74 -10.79 -3.67
N LEU A 111 -0.14 -11.22 -2.76
CA LEU A 111 -1.43 -10.56 -2.51
C LEU A 111 -1.28 -9.41 -1.53
N GLY A 112 -1.79 -8.24 -1.90
CA GLY A 112 -1.73 -6.98 -1.17
C GLY A 112 -2.98 -6.64 -0.35
N ALA A 113 -2.74 -6.10 0.85
CA ALA A 113 -3.71 -5.29 1.56
C ALA A 113 -3.26 -3.82 1.47
N GLN A 114 -4.07 -2.99 0.83
CA GLN A 114 -3.75 -1.58 0.58
C GLN A 114 -4.58 -0.71 1.51
N LEU A 115 -3.92 0.10 2.32
CA LEU A 115 -4.59 1.09 3.17
C LEU A 115 -4.48 2.46 2.52
N ASN A 116 -5.56 3.24 2.61
CA ASN A 116 -5.60 4.61 2.10
C ASN A 116 -5.91 5.62 3.22
N PRO A 117 -5.02 5.80 4.22
CA PRO A 117 -5.20 6.80 5.26
C PRO A 117 -5.41 8.20 4.65
N GLU A 118 -6.47 8.89 5.07
CA GLU A 118 -6.70 10.29 4.68
C GLU A 118 -5.58 11.18 5.27
N LEU A 119 -5.12 12.18 4.52
CA LEU A 119 -4.08 13.08 5.02
C LEU A 119 -4.68 14.07 6.02
N PRO A 120 -4.17 14.16 7.27
CA PRO A 120 -4.67 15.14 8.23
C PRO A 120 -4.23 16.57 7.91
N SER A 121 -3.18 16.75 7.09
CA SER A 121 -2.71 18.04 6.62
C SER A 121 -2.18 17.96 5.19
N HIS A 122 -2.40 19.04 4.41
CA HIS A 122 -1.87 19.22 3.06
C HIS A 122 -0.63 20.12 3.03
N GLU A 123 0.00 20.38 4.17
CA GLU A 123 1.22 21.18 4.25
C GLU A 123 2.47 20.36 3.92
N SER A 124 3.37 20.91 3.10
CA SER A 124 4.56 20.17 2.65
C SER A 124 5.47 19.72 3.80
N ALA A 125 5.56 20.51 4.88
CA ALA A 125 6.32 20.16 6.07
C ALA A 125 5.77 18.89 6.75
N TYR A 126 4.45 18.78 6.88
CA TYR A 126 3.81 17.60 7.48
C TYR A 126 3.99 16.36 6.61
N LEU A 127 3.77 16.48 5.28
CA LEU A 127 4.00 15.38 4.35
C LEU A 127 5.44 14.88 4.38
N LEU A 128 6.39 15.82 4.46
CA LEU A 128 7.79 15.48 4.57
C LEU A 128 8.09 14.72 5.86
N SER A 129 7.51 15.13 6.99
CA SER A 129 7.62 14.37 8.25
C SER A 129 7.11 12.95 8.11
N VAL A 130 5.92 12.74 7.51
CA VAL A 130 5.39 11.38 7.28
C VAL A 130 6.27 10.55 6.36
N LEU A 131 6.77 11.13 5.26
CA LEU A 131 7.70 10.44 4.35
C LEU A 131 9.01 10.05 5.04
N ARG A 132 9.58 10.95 5.86
CA ARG A 132 10.77 10.68 6.67
C ARG A 132 10.50 9.55 7.67
N SER A 133 9.38 9.62 8.39
CA SER A 133 8.97 8.59 9.34
C SER A 133 8.84 7.23 8.68
N PHE A 134 8.18 7.17 7.52
CA PHE A 134 8.04 5.94 6.76
C PHE A 134 9.41 5.37 6.38
N VAL A 135 10.32 6.19 5.83
CA VAL A 135 11.68 5.74 5.46
C VAL A 135 12.45 5.20 6.67
N LEU A 136 12.38 5.87 7.82
CA LEU A 136 13.09 5.45 9.02
C LEU A 136 12.53 4.18 9.65
N LEU A 137 11.23 3.91 9.48
CA LEU A 137 10.52 2.74 10.03
C LEU A 137 10.36 1.56 9.04
N ARG A 138 10.65 1.76 7.74
CA ARG A 138 10.31 0.78 6.69
C ARG A 138 10.94 -0.60 6.91
N ASP A 139 12.15 -0.66 7.46
CA ASP A 139 12.86 -1.94 7.61
C ASP A 139 12.29 -2.73 8.79
N TRP A 140 11.86 -2.06 9.87
CA TRP A 140 11.00 -2.69 10.89
C TRP A 140 9.67 -3.16 10.29
N LEU A 141 8.98 -2.31 9.51
CA LEU A 141 7.71 -2.69 8.91
C LEU A 141 7.84 -3.94 8.03
N ARG A 142 8.88 -4.01 7.18
CA ARG A 142 9.13 -5.15 6.30
C ARG A 142 9.38 -6.44 7.06
N ASP A 143 10.18 -6.34 8.12
CA ASP A 143 10.54 -7.44 8.98
C ASP A 143 9.32 -7.95 9.78
N GLU A 144 8.52 -7.04 10.33
CA GLU A 144 7.30 -7.32 11.08
C GLU A 144 6.18 -7.90 10.21
N ILE A 145 5.99 -7.36 9.01
CA ILE A 145 5.01 -7.86 8.01
C ILE A 145 5.48 -9.19 7.42
N GLN A 146 6.77 -9.52 7.56
CA GLN A 146 7.43 -10.62 6.85
C GLN A 146 7.14 -10.53 5.35
N VAL A 147 7.44 -9.37 4.76
CA VAL A 147 7.22 -9.12 3.33
C VAL A 147 7.89 -10.25 2.54
N ASP A 148 7.06 -11.05 1.88
CA ASP A 148 7.45 -12.33 1.30
C ASP A 148 8.63 -12.12 0.33
N THR A 149 9.61 -13.01 0.36
CA THR A 149 10.70 -13.04 -0.61
C THR A 149 10.17 -13.22 -2.04
N SER A 150 8.98 -13.79 -2.22
CA SER A 150 8.27 -13.83 -3.51
C SER A 150 7.94 -12.43 -4.06
N ARG A 151 7.66 -11.44 -3.21
CA ARG A 151 7.46 -10.03 -3.62
C ARG A 151 8.75 -9.38 -4.11
N ARG A 152 9.90 -9.83 -3.61
CA ARG A 152 11.21 -9.40 -4.15
C ARG A 152 11.41 -9.87 -5.59
N LEU A 153 10.72 -10.93 -6.02
CA LEU A 153 10.76 -11.45 -7.38
C LEU A 153 9.67 -10.83 -8.27
N SER A 154 8.53 -10.39 -7.71
CA SER A 154 7.42 -9.80 -8.47
C SER A 154 7.50 -8.29 -8.68
N PHE A 155 8.50 -7.61 -8.11
CA PHE A 155 8.69 -6.14 -8.13
C PHE A 155 7.50 -5.34 -7.57
N PHE A 156 6.52 -5.97 -6.93
CA PHE A 156 5.32 -5.30 -6.40
C PHE A 156 5.64 -4.49 -5.14
N ALA A 157 5.15 -3.25 -5.09
CA ALA A 157 5.38 -2.29 -4.01
C ALA A 157 6.87 -2.07 -3.73
N SER A 158 7.61 -1.54 -4.71
CA SER A 158 9.06 -1.37 -4.59
C SER A 158 9.46 -0.35 -3.50
N ALA A 159 10.61 -0.58 -2.87
CA ALA A 159 11.25 0.36 -1.96
C ALA A 159 11.41 1.75 -2.58
N PHE A 160 11.46 2.79 -1.73
CA PHE A 160 11.99 4.07 -2.18
C PHE A 160 13.48 3.96 -2.56
N PRO A 161 13.91 4.63 -3.65
CA PRO A 161 15.33 4.72 -4.02
C PRO A 161 16.19 5.30 -2.88
N GLY A 162 17.43 4.84 -2.78
CA GLY A 162 18.35 5.27 -1.71
C GLY A 162 18.66 6.77 -1.74
N ASP A 163 18.88 7.33 -2.92
CA ASP A 163 19.12 8.76 -3.14
C ASP A 163 17.92 9.65 -2.73
N TRP A 164 16.69 9.20 -3.00
CA TRP A 164 15.48 9.85 -2.49
C TRP A 164 15.44 9.83 -0.96
N CYS A 165 15.76 8.68 -0.34
CA CYS A 165 15.79 8.56 1.12
C CYS A 165 16.82 9.52 1.73
N ASP A 166 18.03 9.56 1.18
CA ASP A 166 19.10 10.44 1.64
C ASP A 166 18.75 11.92 1.48
N MET A 167 18.10 12.28 0.35
CA MET A 167 17.66 13.64 0.10
C MET A 167 16.60 14.08 1.11
N ILE A 168 15.54 13.28 1.32
CA ILE A 168 14.49 13.70 2.24
C ILE A 168 14.95 13.70 3.69
N LEU A 169 15.90 12.83 4.07
CA LEU A 169 16.48 12.78 5.42
C LEU A 169 17.56 13.84 5.67
N ASP A 170 17.97 14.61 4.66
CA ASP A 170 18.80 15.80 4.90
C ASP A 170 17.96 16.87 5.64
N PRO A 171 18.39 17.33 6.84
CA PRO A 171 17.66 18.37 7.58
C PRO A 171 17.53 19.69 6.82
N ARG A 172 18.39 19.93 5.82
CA ARG A 172 18.32 21.12 4.95
C ARG A 172 17.27 21.00 3.86
N TYR A 173 16.79 19.79 3.57
CA TYR A 173 15.71 19.59 2.61
C TYR A 173 14.38 19.98 3.28
N ALA A 174 13.90 21.18 2.94
CA ALA A 174 12.65 21.75 3.44
C ALA A 174 11.87 22.40 2.28
N PRO A 175 11.38 21.60 1.31
CA PRO A 175 10.69 22.12 0.15
C PRO A 175 9.28 22.63 0.49
N ASP A 176 8.81 23.56 -0.34
CA ASP A 176 7.37 23.82 -0.48
C ASP A 176 6.68 22.66 -1.22
N MET A 177 5.36 22.73 -1.39
CA MET A 177 4.61 21.65 -2.05
C MET A 177 5.06 21.41 -3.50
N ALA A 178 5.40 22.47 -4.23
CA ALA A 178 5.85 22.38 -5.61
C ALA A 178 7.22 21.68 -5.74
N GLY A 179 8.13 22.01 -4.82
CA GLY A 179 9.44 21.38 -4.67
C GLY A 179 9.33 19.92 -4.24
N LEU A 180 8.48 19.61 -3.26
CA LEU A 180 8.25 18.24 -2.80
C LEU A 180 7.68 17.37 -3.92
N THR A 181 6.69 17.89 -4.67
CA THR A 181 6.11 17.22 -5.84
C THR A 181 7.17 16.95 -6.91
N ARG A 182 8.03 17.95 -7.21
CA ARG A 182 9.10 17.79 -8.20
C ARG A 182 10.08 16.71 -7.75
N GLY A 183 10.62 16.84 -6.53
CA GLY A 183 11.56 15.86 -5.99
C GLY A 183 10.97 14.44 -5.96
N TYR A 184 9.70 14.30 -5.58
CA TYR A 184 9.03 13.00 -5.58
C TYR A 184 8.96 12.42 -6.98
N LEU A 185 8.52 13.18 -7.99
CA LEU A 185 8.42 12.70 -9.38
C LEU A 185 9.78 12.37 -10.00
N ASP A 186 10.81 13.16 -9.69
CA ASP A 186 12.15 12.96 -10.23
C ASP A 186 12.73 11.60 -9.79
N HIS A 187 12.41 11.15 -8.57
CA HIS A 187 12.92 9.88 -8.02
C HIS A 187 11.89 8.73 -8.04
N ASN A 188 10.60 9.06 -8.05
CA ASN A 188 9.48 8.13 -7.96
C ASN A 188 8.45 8.37 -9.08
N PRO A 189 8.84 8.29 -10.37
CA PRO A 189 7.91 8.40 -11.50
C PRO A 189 7.08 7.11 -11.69
N THR A 190 6.62 6.53 -10.59
CA THR A 190 5.89 5.27 -10.59
C THR A 190 4.96 5.17 -9.40
N ARG A 191 3.77 4.61 -9.61
CA ARG A 191 2.86 4.20 -8.54
C ARG A 191 3.40 3.01 -7.76
N ASN A 192 4.36 2.28 -8.32
CA ASN A 192 4.95 1.07 -7.74
C ASN A 192 5.90 1.38 -6.57
N ARG A 193 5.33 1.85 -5.46
CA ARG A 193 6.04 2.13 -4.21
C ARG A 193 5.30 1.54 -3.03
N GLU A 194 6.02 1.19 -1.97
CA GLU A 194 5.45 0.75 -0.68
C GLU A 194 4.56 1.84 -0.06
N LEU A 195 4.93 3.09 -0.28
CA LEU A 195 4.12 4.28 0.01
C LEU A 195 4.05 5.13 -1.26
N ASP A 196 2.90 5.08 -1.92
CA ASP A 196 2.64 5.83 -3.15
C ASP A 196 1.94 7.17 -2.82
N MET A 197 2.55 8.27 -3.29
CA MET A 197 2.03 9.63 -3.12
C MET A 197 1.31 10.15 -4.37
N LEU A 198 1.37 9.45 -5.49
CA LEU A 198 0.77 9.91 -6.74
C LEU A 198 -0.74 10.17 -6.65
N PRO A 199 -1.56 9.39 -5.89
CA PRO A 199 -2.97 9.71 -5.68
C PRO A 199 -3.20 11.10 -5.08
N PHE A 200 -2.45 11.44 -4.03
CA PHE A 200 -2.53 12.75 -3.38
C PHE A 200 -1.95 13.86 -4.27
N LEU A 201 -0.79 13.64 -4.89
CA LEU A 201 -0.20 14.63 -5.78
C LEU A 201 -1.10 14.92 -6.99
N ALA A 202 -1.82 13.92 -7.50
CA ALA A 202 -2.81 14.08 -8.57
C ALA A 202 -4.09 14.76 -8.09
N PHE A 203 -4.41 14.67 -6.79
CA PHE A 203 -5.49 15.45 -6.19
C PHE A 203 -5.15 16.95 -6.17
N LEU A 204 -3.87 17.31 -5.98
CA LEU A 204 -3.40 18.69 -6.05
C LEU A 204 -3.24 19.22 -7.49
N ASP A 205 -2.60 18.45 -8.37
CA ASP A 205 -2.36 18.84 -9.77
C ASP A 205 -2.39 17.61 -10.69
N GLU A 206 -3.61 17.21 -11.07
CA GLU A 206 -3.83 16.04 -11.91
C GLU A 206 -3.08 16.10 -13.25
N LYS A 207 -3.03 17.28 -13.87
CA LYS A 207 -2.43 17.44 -15.20
C LYS A 207 -0.93 17.15 -15.14
N ARG A 208 -0.24 17.73 -14.15
CA ARG A 208 1.20 17.51 -13.96
C ARG A 208 1.53 16.04 -13.71
N ILE A 209 0.76 15.37 -12.84
CA ILE A 209 1.02 13.96 -12.52
C ILE A 209 0.75 13.06 -13.72
N ARG A 210 -0.37 13.24 -14.42
CA ARG A 210 -0.67 12.45 -15.62
C ARG A 210 0.37 12.59 -16.72
N SER A 211 0.99 13.78 -16.85
CA SER A 211 2.09 13.98 -17.79
C SER A 211 3.38 13.28 -17.33
N ALA A 212 3.68 13.29 -16.03
CA ALA A 212 4.91 12.71 -15.48
C ALA A 212 4.90 11.16 -15.44
N VAL A 213 3.73 10.56 -15.21
CA VAL A 213 3.56 9.09 -15.13
C VAL A 213 2.60 8.57 -16.21
N ALA A 214 2.82 9.02 -17.44
CA ALA A 214 1.97 8.67 -18.57
C ALA A 214 1.83 7.14 -18.73
N GLY A 215 0.59 6.68 -18.92
CA GLY A 215 0.25 5.26 -19.05
C GLY A 215 -0.05 4.53 -17.74
N GLN A 216 0.19 5.16 -16.58
CA GLN A 216 -0.13 4.57 -15.28
C GLN A 216 -1.53 4.96 -14.80
N LYS A 217 -2.24 3.99 -14.20
CA LYS A 217 -3.58 4.20 -13.62
C LYS A 217 -3.47 4.87 -12.25
N VAL A 218 -3.52 6.20 -12.22
CA VAL A 218 -3.56 6.99 -10.99
C VAL A 218 -4.97 7.50 -10.74
N HIS A 219 -5.54 7.10 -9.61
CA HIS A 219 -6.82 7.60 -9.11
C HIS A 219 -6.58 8.66 -8.06
N LYS A 220 -6.95 9.92 -8.36
CA LYS A 220 -6.73 11.04 -7.43
C LYS A 220 -7.62 10.92 -6.20
N ARG A 221 -7.04 11.10 -5.02
CA ARG A 221 -7.74 11.15 -3.74
C ARG A 221 -6.82 11.74 -2.67
N PRO A 222 -7.35 12.40 -1.63
CA PRO A 222 -6.55 12.98 -0.56
C PRO A 222 -6.12 11.90 0.45
N THR A 223 -5.42 10.87 -0.02
CA THR A 223 -4.94 9.76 0.83
C THR A 223 -3.47 9.46 0.59
N TYR A 224 -2.77 8.99 1.62
CA TYR A 224 -1.61 8.15 1.41
C TYR A 224 -2.05 6.86 0.71
N HIS A 225 -1.18 6.24 -0.08
CA HIS A 225 -1.45 4.92 -0.65
C HIS A 225 -0.41 3.94 -0.12
N TYR A 226 -0.72 3.34 1.03
CA TYR A 226 0.16 2.42 1.74
C TYR A 226 -0.08 0.99 1.24
N ARG A 227 0.92 0.43 0.56
CA ARG A 227 0.85 -0.81 -0.21
C ARG A 227 1.75 -1.92 0.31
N LEU A 228 2.49 -1.66 1.40
CA LEU A 228 3.42 -2.62 1.99
C LEU A 228 2.75 -3.90 2.53
N PRO A 229 1.57 -3.84 3.20
CA PRO A 229 1.01 -5.03 3.85
C PRO A 229 0.74 -6.21 2.92
N ASN A 230 0.92 -7.40 3.47
CA ASN A 230 0.45 -8.65 2.88
C ASN A 230 -1.06 -8.82 3.13
N ALA A 231 -1.78 -9.47 2.22
CA ALA A 231 -3.14 -9.95 2.49
C ALA A 231 -3.08 -11.40 2.99
N LEU A 232 -3.17 -11.58 4.31
CA LEU A 232 -3.19 -12.90 4.98
C LEU A 232 -4.61 -13.24 5.43
N ILE A 233 -5.56 -13.17 4.49
CA ILE A 233 -7.00 -13.25 4.78
C ILE A 233 -7.41 -14.55 5.49
N ASP A 234 -6.66 -15.63 5.25
CA ASP A 234 -6.85 -16.96 5.82
C ASP A 234 -6.18 -17.15 7.19
N SER A 235 -5.25 -16.27 7.58
CA SER A 235 -4.58 -16.32 8.88
C SER A 235 -5.50 -15.82 9.99
N PRO A 236 -5.71 -16.57 11.09
CA PRO A 236 -6.49 -16.07 12.23
C PRO A 236 -5.80 -14.92 12.97
N ASP A 237 -4.47 -14.80 12.85
CA ASP A 237 -3.66 -13.81 13.58
C ASP A 237 -3.46 -12.50 12.81
N TRP A 238 -4.11 -12.37 11.65
CA TRP A 238 -3.99 -11.19 10.78
C TRP A 238 -5.30 -10.39 10.74
N SER A 239 -5.22 -9.08 10.74
CA SER A 239 -6.38 -8.19 10.59
C SER A 239 -5.96 -6.90 9.91
N LEU A 240 -6.93 -6.17 9.34
CA LEU A 240 -6.66 -4.84 8.83
C LEU A 240 -6.42 -3.85 9.97
N ALA A 241 -7.01 -4.09 11.15
CA ALA A 241 -6.67 -3.36 12.36
C ALA A 241 -5.17 -3.49 12.74
N LEU A 242 -4.57 -4.67 12.60
CA LEU A 242 -3.13 -4.87 12.82
C LEU A 242 -2.29 -4.05 11.83
N GLU A 243 -2.65 -4.06 10.55
CA GLU A 243 -1.93 -3.26 9.55
C GLU A 243 -2.13 -1.75 9.74
N TRP A 244 -3.29 -1.35 10.25
CA TRP A 244 -3.54 0.03 10.66
C TRP A 244 -2.68 0.43 11.86
N GLU A 245 -2.55 -0.41 12.88
CA GLU A 245 -1.65 -0.17 14.03
C GLU A 245 -0.20 0.04 13.57
N ARG A 246 0.25 -0.74 12.58
CA ARG A 246 1.57 -0.56 11.98
C ARG A 246 1.70 0.79 11.27
N TRP A 247 0.67 1.23 10.55
CA TRP A 247 0.63 2.57 9.95
C TRP A 247 0.65 3.69 11.01
N LEU A 248 -0.06 3.53 12.13
CA LEU A 248 -0.10 4.52 13.20
C LEU A 248 1.30 4.82 13.78
N ALA A 249 2.23 3.86 13.78
CA ALA A 249 3.62 4.12 14.17
C ALA A 249 4.29 5.17 13.25
N VAL A 250 3.96 5.20 11.96
CA VAL A 250 4.48 6.21 11.02
C VAL A 250 3.94 7.59 11.37
N GLU A 251 2.64 7.70 11.65
CA GLU A 251 2.01 8.97 12.05
C GLU A 251 2.53 9.46 13.41
N GLN A 252 2.65 8.56 14.39
CA GLN A 252 3.20 8.89 15.71
C GLN A 252 4.63 9.43 15.63
N LEU A 253 5.47 8.88 14.74
CA LEU A 253 6.82 9.40 14.52
C LEU A 253 6.80 10.74 13.76
N ALA A 254 5.85 10.93 12.84
CA ALA A 254 5.72 12.19 12.08
C ALA A 254 5.48 13.41 13.00
N GLU A 255 4.87 13.17 14.17
CA GLU A 255 4.63 14.17 15.21
C GLU A 255 5.81 14.35 16.20
N ARG A 256 6.95 13.66 15.98
CA ARG A 256 8.14 13.69 16.86
C ARG A 256 9.39 14.14 16.10
N PRO A 257 9.49 15.44 15.74
CA PRO A 257 10.60 15.96 14.94
C PRO A 257 11.98 15.70 15.54
N GLU A 258 12.08 15.66 16.87
CA GLU A 258 13.32 15.36 17.59
C GLU A 258 13.82 13.92 17.35
N LEU A 259 12.90 12.94 17.26
CA LEU A 259 13.25 11.57 16.91
C LEU A 259 13.62 11.47 15.43
N ILE A 260 12.87 12.14 14.55
CA ILE A 260 13.20 12.18 13.12
C ILE A 260 14.60 12.74 12.91
N GLU A 261 14.94 13.87 13.54
CA GLU A 261 16.27 14.49 13.41
C GLU A 261 17.38 13.55 13.89
N LYS A 262 17.23 12.96 15.08
CA LYS A 262 18.18 11.99 15.63
C LYS A 262 18.39 10.81 14.69
N TYR A 263 17.31 10.16 14.25
CA TYR A 263 17.42 8.95 13.43
C TYR A 263 17.80 9.22 11.98
N ALA A 264 17.47 10.41 11.44
CA ALA A 264 17.99 10.87 10.16
C ALA A 264 19.51 11.12 10.20
N ALA A 265 20.05 11.63 11.31
CA ALA A 265 21.50 11.72 11.49
C ALA A 265 22.16 10.34 11.51
N LEU A 266 21.63 9.39 12.29
CA LEU A 266 22.11 8.01 12.34
C LEU A 266 22.04 7.31 10.98
N TRP A 267 20.96 7.53 10.22
CA TRP A 267 20.81 7.01 8.86
C TRP A 267 21.94 7.49 7.96
N ARG A 268 22.19 8.80 7.91
CA ARG A 268 23.24 9.40 7.07
C ARG A 268 24.63 8.96 7.48
N GLU A 269 24.90 8.83 8.78
CA GLU A 269 26.15 8.27 9.29
C GLU A 269 26.35 6.82 8.87
N ASN A 270 25.27 6.02 8.80
CA ASN A 270 25.33 4.65 8.32
C ASN A 270 25.57 4.57 6.81
N HIS A 271 24.87 5.38 6.02
CA HIS A 271 25.01 5.45 4.56
C HIS A 271 26.37 6.03 4.10
N ALA A 272 27.02 6.85 4.92
CA ALA A 272 28.36 7.36 4.64
C ALA A 272 29.49 6.32 4.85
N ARG A 273 29.18 5.14 5.42
CA ARG A 273 30.17 4.07 5.63
C ARG A 273 30.51 3.39 4.30
N LEU A 274 31.74 2.87 4.22
CA LEU A 274 32.15 2.02 3.09
C LEU A 274 31.26 0.79 2.93
N ILE A 275 30.81 0.24 4.06
CA ILE A 275 29.84 -0.86 4.13
C ILE A 275 28.78 -0.44 5.15
N PRO A 276 27.61 0.03 4.71
CA PRO A 276 26.48 0.33 5.59
C PRO A 276 26.04 -0.92 6.36
N HIS A 277 25.64 -0.74 7.62
CA HIS A 277 25.01 -1.79 8.40
C HIS A 277 23.54 -1.96 8.04
N ASP A 278 23.01 -3.15 8.33
CA ASP A 278 21.56 -3.40 8.30
C ASP A 278 20.85 -2.42 9.26
N TRP A 279 19.88 -1.69 8.73
CA TRP A 279 19.13 -0.68 9.45
C TRP A 279 17.98 -1.28 10.28
N THR A 280 17.60 -2.54 10.04
CA THR A 280 16.50 -3.23 10.73
C THR A 280 16.57 -3.12 12.26
N PRO A 281 17.73 -3.34 12.94
CA PRO A 281 17.81 -3.18 14.39
C PRO A 281 17.53 -1.76 14.87
N THR A 282 18.06 -0.75 14.16
CA THR A 282 17.84 0.66 14.48
C THR A 282 16.39 1.08 14.22
N SER A 283 15.78 0.57 13.15
CA SER A 283 14.36 0.75 12.85
C SER A 283 13.45 0.15 13.94
N ARG A 284 13.80 -1.04 14.48
CA ARG A 284 13.08 -1.66 15.61
C ARG A 284 13.25 -0.87 16.91
N GLU A 285 14.46 -0.38 17.19
CA GLU A 285 14.74 0.47 18.35
C GLU A 285 13.91 1.77 18.31
N LEU A 286 13.82 2.38 17.12
CA LEU A 286 12.98 3.57 16.90
C LEU A 286 11.51 3.26 17.17
N ARG A 287 10.99 2.15 16.64
CA ARG A 287 9.61 1.72 16.91
C ARG A 287 9.35 1.56 18.41
N GLY A 288 10.30 1.06 19.18
CA GLY A 288 10.18 0.87 20.63
C GLY A 288 10.07 2.18 21.44
N GLN A 289 10.30 3.35 20.84
CA GLN A 289 10.17 4.67 21.48
C GLN A 289 8.83 5.36 21.20
N LEU A 290 7.97 4.76 20.38
CA LEU A 290 6.65 5.26 20.01
C LEU A 290 5.55 4.63 20.87
#